data_AF-A0A848XFR8-F1
#
_entry.id   AF-A0A848XFR8-F1
#
_cell.length_a   1.000
_cell.length_b   1.000
_cell.length_c   1.000
_cell.angle_alpha   90.00
_cell.angle_beta   90.00
_cell.angle_gamma   90.00
#
_symmetry.space_group_name_H-M   'P 1'
#
loop_
_entity.id
_entity.type
_entity.pdbx_description
1 polymer ?
#
loop_
_entity_poly.entity_id
_entity_poly.type
_entity_poly.pdbx_seq_one_letter_code
_entity_poly.pdbx_strand_id
1 'polypeptide(L)'
;MSSSSLKTFLPDSISRTEPGNPAEISLTDLLTPREQEIARLASYGMTNKEIGQTLEISHWTVATHMRRIFDKTNVNRRAALAIALAIRL
;
A
#
# COMPACT_ATOMS: atom_id res chain seq x y z
N MET A 1 35.01 -49.79 20.23
CA MET A 1 33.99 -48.95 20.92
C MET A 1 33.52 -47.94 19.89
N SER A 2 32.67 -48.39 18.96
CA SER A 2 31.21 -48.15 18.97
C SER A 2 30.91 -46.65 18.90
N SER A 3 30.60 -46.15 17.70
CA SER A 3 29.23 -45.90 17.18
C SER A 3 28.92 -44.40 17.29
N SER A 4 28.95 -43.65 16.18
CA SER A 4 27.82 -43.50 15.26
C SER A 4 26.62 -42.81 15.92
N SER A 5 26.40 -41.55 15.56
CA SER A 5 25.09 -40.96 15.23
C SER A 5 25.35 -39.53 14.76
N LEU A 6 25.34 -39.25 13.47
CA LEU A 6 24.15 -39.01 12.63
C LEU A 6 23.37 -37.77 13.06
N LYS A 7 23.42 -36.77 12.17
CA LYS A 7 22.39 -35.81 11.77
C LYS A 7 21.22 -35.63 12.75
N THR A 8 21.13 -34.41 13.30
CA THR A 8 19.82 -33.78 13.45
C THR A 8 19.92 -32.30 13.08
N PHE A 9 19.63 -32.02 11.82
CA PHE A 9 19.10 -30.74 11.38
C PHE A 9 17.70 -30.64 11.99
N LEU A 10 17.53 -29.79 12.99
CA LEU A 10 16.22 -29.34 13.49
C LEU A 10 16.34 -27.83 13.78
N PRO A 11 16.04 -26.94 12.82
CA PRO A 11 15.35 -25.73 13.17
C PRO A 11 13.88 -26.10 13.40
N ASP A 12 13.58 -26.53 14.62
CA ASP A 12 12.20 -26.60 15.09
C ASP A 12 11.65 -25.17 15.14
N SER A 13 10.84 -24.86 14.14
CA SER A 13 9.55 -24.18 14.31
C SER A 13 9.51 -23.11 15.40
N ILE A 14 9.97 -21.91 15.06
CA ILE A 14 9.21 -20.72 15.45
C ILE A 14 9.09 -19.88 14.18
N SER A 15 8.03 -20.14 13.40
CA SER A 15 7.37 -19.07 12.66
C SER A 15 7.02 -18.00 13.67
N ARG A 16 7.95 -17.07 13.86
CA ARG A 16 7.68 -15.80 14.49
C ARG A 16 6.87 -15.02 13.46
N THR A 17 5.57 -15.32 13.38
CA THR A 17 4.60 -14.28 13.06
C THR A 17 4.71 -13.27 14.19
N GLU A 18 5.65 -12.34 14.08
CA GLU A 18 5.77 -11.18 14.94
C GLU A 18 4.45 -10.40 14.81
N PRO A 19 3.57 -10.40 15.82
CA PRO A 19 2.40 -9.55 15.82
C PRO A 19 2.88 -8.18 16.30
N GLY A 20 3.13 -7.27 15.37
CA GLY A 20 3.36 -5.86 15.67
C GLY A 20 4.76 -5.36 15.34
N ASN A 21 5.08 -5.20 14.05
CA ASN A 21 6.01 -4.16 13.64
C ASN A 21 5.21 -2.85 13.49
N PRO A 22 5.29 -1.87 14.41
CA PRO A 22 4.66 -0.56 14.25
C PRO A 22 5.24 0.28 13.10
N ALA A 23 6.24 -0.23 12.38
CA ALA A 23 6.98 0.52 11.34
C ALA A 23 6.53 0.28 9.89
N GLU A 24 5.48 -0.50 9.63
CA GLU A 24 4.92 -0.64 8.27
C GLU A 24 3.41 -0.39 8.24
N ILE A 25 2.99 0.80 8.67
CA ILE A 25 1.66 1.27 8.27
C ILE A 25 1.70 1.42 6.75
N SER A 26 1.00 0.53 6.02
CA SER A 26 0.95 0.60 4.57
C SER A 26 0.21 1.89 4.18
N LEU A 27 0.74 2.66 3.23
CA LEU A 27 0.12 3.92 2.80
C LEU A 27 -1.32 3.71 2.30
N THR A 28 -1.62 2.53 1.76
CA THR A 28 -2.98 2.09 1.43
C THR A 28 -3.87 1.97 2.65
N ASP A 29 -3.36 1.51 3.80
CA ASP A 29 -4.14 1.29 5.02
C ASP A 29 -4.56 2.61 5.70
N LEU A 30 -3.87 3.71 5.39
CA LEU A 30 -4.23 5.06 5.83
C LEU A 30 -5.42 5.65 5.05
N LEU A 31 -5.68 5.12 3.85
CA LEU A 31 -6.71 5.61 2.95
C LEU A 31 -8.01 4.84 3.14
N THR A 32 -9.12 5.56 3.07
CA THR A 32 -10.44 4.93 2.96
C THR A 32 -10.55 4.16 1.64
N PRO A 33 -11.47 3.18 1.51
CA PRO A 33 -11.63 2.41 0.27
C PRO A 33 -11.80 3.28 -0.98
N ARG A 34 -12.57 4.38 -0.86
CA ARG A 34 -12.77 5.32 -1.97
C ARG A 34 -11.51 6.12 -2.30
N GLU A 35 -10.74 6.49 -1.28
CA GLU A 35 -9.45 7.18 -1.49
C GLU A 35 -8.41 6.24 -2.11
N GLN A 36 -8.40 4.95 -1.73
CA GLN A 36 -7.54 3.95 -2.36
C GLN A 36 -7.85 3.80 -3.85
N GLU A 37 -9.14 3.68 -4.21
CA GLU A 37 -9.59 3.57 -5.59
C GLU A 37 -9.14 4.79 -6.42
N ILE A 38 -9.36 6.00 -5.90
CA ILE A 38 -8.93 7.25 -6.55
C ILE A 38 -7.41 7.33 -6.66
N ALA A 39 -6.67 6.97 -5.61
CA ALA A 39 -5.21 7.00 -5.60
C ALA A 39 -4.62 6.02 -6.63
N ARG A 40 -5.26 4.85 -6.81
CA ARG A 40 -4.87 3.83 -7.79
C ARG A 40 -5.10 4.30 -9.23
N LEU A 41 -6.26 4.89 -9.51
CA LEU A 41 -6.51 5.48 -10.83
C LEU A 41 -5.55 6.65 -11.12
N ALA A 42 -5.25 7.45 -10.09
CA ALA A 42 -4.27 8.52 -10.19
C ALA A 42 -2.84 8.01 -10.43
N SER A 43 -2.46 6.85 -9.86
CA SER A 43 -1.15 6.24 -10.10
C SER A 43 -0.98 5.71 -11.53
N TYR A 44 -2.07 5.38 -12.21
CA TYR A 44 -2.07 5.08 -13.64
C TYR A 44 -1.97 6.33 -14.54
N GLY A 45 -1.84 7.53 -13.95
CA GLY A 45 -1.67 8.78 -14.69
C GLY A 45 -2.97 9.43 -15.15
N MET A 46 -4.13 8.85 -14.83
CA MET A 46 -5.43 9.45 -15.15
C MET A 46 -5.56 10.81 -14.47
N THR A 47 -6.22 11.78 -15.10
CA THR A 47 -6.54 13.11 -14.57
C THR A 47 -7.77 13.09 -13.66
N ASN A 48 -8.00 14.15 -12.87
CA ASN A 48 -9.20 14.22 -12.01
C ASN A 48 -10.51 14.18 -12.82
N LYS A 49 -10.48 14.63 -14.08
CA LYS A 49 -11.63 14.58 -14.99
C LYS A 49 -11.91 13.16 -15.45
N GLU A 50 -10.87 12.42 -15.88
CA GLU A 50 -10.99 11.02 -16.29
C GLU A 50 -11.41 10.14 -15.11
N ILE A 51 -10.81 10.33 -13.93
CA ILE A 51 -11.21 9.62 -12.71
C ILE A 51 -12.68 9.91 -12.38
N GLY A 52 -13.11 11.17 -12.50
CA GLY A 52 -14.50 11.54 -12.27
C GLY A 52 -15.46 10.83 -13.22
N GLN A 53 -15.08 10.72 -14.49
CA GLN A 53 -15.85 9.97 -15.49
C GLN A 53 -15.90 8.47 -15.17
N THR A 54 -14.76 7.86 -14.82
CA THR A 54 -14.67 6.43 -14.49
C THR A 54 -15.47 6.07 -13.25
N LEU A 55 -15.49 6.95 -12.26
CA LEU A 55 -16.12 6.73 -10.97
C LEU A 55 -17.52 7.37 -10.84
N GLU A 56 -18.05 7.92 -11.94
CA GLU A 56 -19.34 8.61 -12.04
C GLU A 56 -19.54 9.70 -10.97
N ILE A 57 -18.49 10.48 -10.71
CA ILE A 57 -18.49 11.61 -9.76
C ILE A 57 -17.89 12.87 -10.39
N SER A 58 -18.21 14.03 -9.83
CA SER A 58 -17.61 15.28 -10.27
C SER A 58 -16.09 15.30 -10.08
N HIS A 59 -15.36 15.86 -11.05
CA HIS A 59 -13.91 16.07 -10.95
C HIS A 59 -13.53 16.95 -9.74
N TRP A 60 -14.44 17.81 -9.25
CA TRP A 60 -14.28 18.57 -8.02
C TRP A 60 -14.31 17.68 -6.77
N THR A 61 -15.18 16.66 -6.78
CA THR A 61 -15.22 15.62 -5.73
C THR A 61 -13.91 14.84 -5.73
N VAL A 62 -13.41 14.44 -6.91
CA VAL A 62 -12.10 13.79 -7.04
C VAL A 62 -10.99 14.69 -6.50
N ALA A 63 -10.97 15.98 -6.84
CA ALA A 63 -9.98 16.92 -6.33
C ALA A 63 -9.99 17.01 -4.79
N THR A 64 -11.18 16.95 -4.19
CA THR A 64 -11.35 16.94 -2.73
C THR A 64 -10.76 15.67 -2.11
N HIS A 65 -11.01 14.50 -2.71
CA HIS A 65 -10.38 13.25 -2.27
C HIS A 65 -8.86 13.27 -2.44
N MET A 66 -8.36 13.77 -3.58
CA MET A 66 -6.92 13.89 -3.84
C MET A 66 -6.22 14.74 -2.78
N ARG A 67 -6.84 15.84 -2.34
CA ARG A 67 -6.29 16.66 -1.24
C ARG A 67 -6.14 15.84 0.05
N ARG A 68 -7.20 15.12 0.44
CA ARG A 68 -7.15 14.25 1.64
C ARG A 68 -6.13 13.13 1.52
N ILE A 69 -5.98 12.55 0.32
CA ILE A 69 -4.96 11.53 0.04
C ILE A 69 -3.57 12.11 0.25
N PHE A 70 -3.27 13.28 -0.30
CA PHE A 70 -1.99 13.94 -0.11
C PHE A 70 -1.72 14.29 1.36
N ASP A 71 -2.72 14.79 2.07
CA ASP A 71 -2.61 15.09 3.51
C ASP A 71 -2.32 13.81 4.33
N LYS A 72 -2.99 12.70 4.02
CA LYS A 72 -2.83 11.41 4.74
C LYS A 72 -1.53 10.68 4.41
N THR A 73 -1.08 10.76 3.16
CA THR A 73 0.13 10.08 2.69
C THR A 73 1.39 10.92 2.85
N ASN A 74 1.24 12.21 3.18
CA ASN A 74 2.31 13.21 3.20
C ASN A 74 3.07 13.31 1.87
N VAL A 75 2.41 12.93 0.77
CA VAL A 75 2.94 12.98 -0.58
C VAL A 75 2.40 14.21 -1.26
N ASN A 76 3.29 15.04 -1.83
CA ASN A 76 2.90 16.33 -2.40
C ASN A 76 2.81 16.32 -3.93
N ARG A 77 3.12 15.19 -4.58
CA ARG A 77 3.13 15.09 -6.05
C ARG A 77 2.44 13.83 -6.52
N ARG A 78 1.64 13.95 -7.59
CA ARG A 78 0.95 12.84 -8.24
C ARG A 78 1.90 11.71 -8.66
N ALA A 79 3.06 12.05 -9.22
CA ALA A 79 4.08 11.06 -9.60
C ALA A 79 4.66 10.34 -8.38
N ALA A 80 4.87 11.06 -7.28
CA ALA A 80 5.33 10.46 -6.03
C ALA A 80 4.25 9.54 -5.42
N LEU A 81 2.96 9.85 -5.61
CA LEU A 81 1.86 8.97 -5.19
C LEU A 81 1.88 7.67 -5.98
N ALA A 82 2.18 7.73 -7.28
CA ALA A 82 2.34 6.54 -8.11
C ALA A 82 3.50 5.65 -7.63
N ILE A 83 4.67 6.25 -7.36
CA ILE A 83 5.83 5.53 -6.83
C ILE A 83 5.52 4.91 -5.46
N ALA A 84 4.88 5.68 -4.58
CA ALA A 84 4.53 5.24 -3.24
C ALA A 84 3.56 4.04 -3.23
N LEU A 85 2.66 3.96 -4.22
CA LEU A 85 1.75 2.83 -4.41
C LEU A 85 2.39 1.67 -5.19
N ALA A 86 3.34 1.95 -6.09
CA ALA A 86 3.99 0.95 -6.94
C ALA A 86 4.94 0.01 -6.19
N ILE A 87 5.45 0.40 -5.00
CA ILE A 87 6.32 -0.44 -4.18
C ILE A 87 5.60 -1.73 -3.68
N ARG A 88 4.29 -1.88 -3.93
CA ARG A 88 3.47 -3.03 -3.50
C ARG A 88 2.50 -3.60 -4.57
N LEU A 89 2.74 -3.42 -5.87
CA LEU A 89 2.04 -4.14 -6.96
C LEU A 89 2.90 -5.30 -7.49
#